data_AF-A0A935VTX2-F1
#
_entry.id   AF-A0A935VTX2-F1
#
_cell.length_a   1.000
_cell.length_b   1.000
_cell.length_c   1.000
_cell.angle_alpha   90.00
_cell.angle_beta   90.00
_cell.angle_gamma   90.00
#
_symmetry.space_group_name_H-M   'P 1'
#
loop_
_entity.id
_entity.type
_entity.pdbx_description
1 polymer ?
#
loop_
_entity_poly.entity_id
_entity_poly.type
_entity_poly.pdbx_seq_one_letter_code
_entity_poly.pdbx_strand_id
1 'polypeptide(L)'
;MRWKIRIINIIAIALTAFQILAYIGLLTEPLPQENGIDAIAFYIGFNIFLIIAVILFCIAYKLKKKWKSNNLGDMIDSIGKEE
;
A
#
# COMPACT_ATOMS: atom_id res chain seq x y z
N MET A 1 -14.84 2.09 -10.03
CA MET A 1 -13.39 2.36 -9.81
C MET A 1 -13.08 2.87 -8.39
N ARG A 2 -13.85 3.82 -7.85
CA ARG A 2 -13.68 4.34 -6.47
C ARG A 2 -13.70 3.27 -5.36
N TRP A 3 -14.63 2.32 -5.41
CA TRP A 3 -14.72 1.22 -4.44
C TRP A 3 -13.47 0.33 -4.42
N LYS A 4 -12.92 -0.01 -5.60
CA LYS A 4 -11.68 -0.80 -5.71
C LYS A 4 -10.49 -0.09 -5.05
N ILE A 5 -10.34 1.21 -5.27
CA ILE A 5 -9.27 2.02 -4.65
C ILE A 5 -9.45 2.07 -3.12
N ARG A 6 -10.70 2.22 -2.63
CA ARG A 6 -10.99 2.21 -1.19
C ARG A 6 -10.61 0.88 -0.54
N ILE A 7 -10.97 -0.24 -1.15
CA ILE A 7 -10.63 -1.58 -0.65
C ILE A 7 -9.12 -1.76 -0.58
N ILE A 8 -8.39 -1.41 -1.65
CA ILE A 8 -6.91 -1.50 -1.67
C ILE A 8 -6.29 -0.66 -0.55
N ASN A 9 -6.77 0.56 -0.34
CA ASN A 9 -6.30 1.41 0.76
C ASN A 9 -6.59 0.82 2.14
N ILE A 10 -7.79 0.25 2.35
CA ILE A 10 -8.14 -0.37 3.63
C ILE A 10 -7.21 -1.55 3.92
N ILE A 11 -6.96 -2.40 2.92
CA ILE A 11 -6.03 -3.53 3.05
C ILE A 11 -4.62 -3.02 3.36
N ALA A 12 -4.14 -2.01 2.64
CA ALA A 12 -2.82 -1.43 2.87
C ALA A 12 -2.68 -0.85 4.29
N ILE A 13 -3.70 -0.14 4.78
CA ILE A 13 -3.74 0.39 6.15
C ILE A 13 -3.72 -0.74 7.18
N ALA A 14 -4.52 -1.79 6.98
CA ALA A 14 -4.55 -2.94 7.88
C ALA A 14 -3.19 -3.64 7.96
N LEU A 15 -2.53 -3.85 6.82
CA LEU A 15 -1.18 -4.43 6.76
C LEU A 15 -0.15 -3.55 7.47
N THR A 16 -0.19 -2.23 7.28
CA THR A 16 0.67 -1.31 8.03
C THR A 16 0.41 -1.36 9.53
N ALA A 17 -0.86 -1.43 9.95
CA ALA A 17 -1.22 -1.57 11.36
C ALA A 17 -0.68 -2.88 11.96
N PHE A 18 -0.79 -4.00 11.24
CA PHE A 18 -0.20 -5.27 11.65
C PHE A 18 1.33 -5.16 11.78
N GLN A 19 2.01 -4.49 10.86
CA GLN A 19 3.45 -4.26 10.98
C GLN A 19 3.80 -3.44 12.22
N ILE A 20 3.04 -2.39 12.51
CA ILE A 20 3.25 -1.56 13.72
C ILE A 20 3.08 -2.43 14.98
N LEU A 21 2.06 -3.28 15.04
CA LEU A 21 1.88 -4.22 16.15
C LEU A 21 3.04 -5.21 16.26
N ALA A 22 3.57 -5.71 15.13
CA ALA A 22 4.74 -6.58 15.13
C ALA A 22 5.99 -5.87 15.70
N TYR A 23 6.21 -4.59 15.37
CA TYR A 23 7.29 -3.80 15.98
C TYR A 23 7.07 -3.55 17.47
N ILE A 24 5.82 -3.37 17.92
CA ILE A 24 5.52 -3.26 19.34
C ILE A 24 5.86 -4.57 20.06
N GLY A 25 5.55 -5.72 19.48
CA GLY A 25 5.94 -7.03 20.02
C GLY A 25 7.45 -7.22 20.15
N LEU A 26 8.23 -6.62 19.24
CA LEU A 26 9.70 -6.61 19.32
C LEU A 26 10.26 -5.78 20.48
N LEU A 27 9.46 -4.88 21.07
CA LEU A 27 9.89 -4.17 22.29
C LEU A 27 9.84 -5.08 23.53
N THR A 28 9.04 -6.15 23.47
CA THR A 28 8.86 -7.07 24.60
C THR A 28 9.74 -8.31 24.51
N GLU A 29 10.19 -8.71 23.31
CA GLU A 29 11.04 -9.87 23.13
C GLU A 29 12.32 -9.52 22.34
N PRO A 30 13.51 -9.97 22.80
CA PRO A 30 14.73 -9.74 22.07
C PRO A 30 14.70 -10.48 20.72
N LEU A 31 15.21 -9.82 19.68
CA LEU A 31 15.38 -10.43 18.36
C LEU A 31 16.25 -11.70 18.46
N PRO A 32 15.91 -12.77 17.72
CA PRO A 32 16.82 -13.89 17.58
C PRO A 32 18.17 -13.40 17.04
N GLN A 33 19.26 -13.88 17.64
CA GLN A 33 20.60 -13.63 17.12
C GLN A 33 20.82 -14.48 15.86
N GLU A 34 20.49 -13.89 14.71
CA GLU A 34 20.73 -14.46 13.40
C GLU A 34 22.11 -14.03 12.87
N ASN A 35 22.86 -14.95 12.25
CA ASN A 35 24.18 -14.66 11.69
C ASN A 35 24.15 -14.65 10.15
N GLY A 36 24.79 -13.67 9.52
CA GLY A 36 25.01 -13.67 8.07
C GLY A 36 23.74 -13.53 7.23
N ILE A 37 23.53 -14.46 6.29
CA ILE A 37 22.42 -14.43 5.31
C ILE A 37 21.06 -14.60 6.00
N ASP A 38 21.01 -15.36 7.10
CA ASP A 38 19.77 -15.63 7.82
C ASP A 38 19.21 -14.38 8.49
N ALA A 39 20.09 -13.46 8.93
CA ALA A 39 19.68 -12.16 9.44
C ALA A 39 18.98 -11.32 8.36
N ILE A 40 19.52 -11.29 7.14
CA ILE A 40 18.94 -10.54 6.03
C ILE A 40 17.57 -11.12 5.66
N ALA A 41 17.47 -12.45 5.55
CA ALA A 41 16.21 -13.13 5.26
C ALA A 41 15.16 -12.88 6.36
N PHE A 42 15.57 -12.90 7.64
CA PHE A 42 14.73 -12.57 8.77
C PHE A 42 14.19 -11.14 8.66
N TYR A 43 15.04 -10.14 8.44
CA TYR A 43 14.58 -8.75 8.33
C TYR A 43 13.68 -8.53 7.11
N ILE A 44 13.96 -9.17 5.97
CA ILE A 44 13.09 -9.08 4.79
C ILE A 44 11.73 -9.72 5.08
N GLY A 45 11.72 -10.92 5.66
CA GLY A 45 10.50 -11.64 6.03
C GLY A 45 9.69 -10.89 7.08
N PHE A 46 10.35 -10.33 8.09
CA PHE A 46 9.72 -9.53 9.13
C PHE A 46 9.02 -8.28 8.57
N ASN A 47 9.60 -7.65 7.54
CA ASN A 47 9.05 -6.44 6.93
C ASN A 47 8.13 -6.73 5.73
N ILE A 48 7.80 -7.99 5.43
CA ILE A 48 7.09 -8.35 4.20
C ILE A 48 5.71 -7.69 4.11
N PHE A 49 4.99 -7.56 5.23
CA PHE A 49 3.68 -6.93 5.26
C PHE A 49 3.76 -5.44 4.95
N LEU A 50 4.82 -4.77 5.43
CA LEU A 50 5.10 -3.37 5.10
C LEU A 50 5.41 -3.20 3.62
N ILE A 51 6.25 -4.08 3.06
CA ILE A 51 6.60 -4.07 1.63
C ILE A 51 5.33 -4.21 0.78
N ILE A 52 4.46 -5.17 1.12
CA ILE A 52 3.18 -5.37 0.43
C ILE A 52 2.28 -4.13 0.58
N ALA A 53 2.20 -3.54 1.78
CA ALA A 53 1.39 -2.34 2.01
C ALA A 53 1.86 -1.16 1.14
N VAL A 54 3.18 -0.94 1.02
CA VAL A 54 3.76 0.10 0.17
C VAL A 54 3.40 -0.13 -1.30
N ILE A 55 3.52 -1.38 -1.79
CA ILE A 55 3.13 -1.73 -3.17
C ILE A 55 1.65 -1.44 -3.42
N LEU A 56 0.77 -1.81 -2.48
CA LEU A 56 -0.66 -1.55 -2.59
C LEU A 56 -0.97 -0.04 -2.60
N PHE A 57 -0.29 0.77 -1.78
CA PHE A 57 -0.41 2.22 -1.83
C PHE A 57 0.02 2.78 -3.19
N CYS A 58 1.12 2.30 -3.76
CA CYS A 58 1.55 2.71 -5.11
C CYS A 58 0.52 2.34 -6.18
N ILE A 59 -0.07 1.15 -6.10
CA ILE A 59 -1.13 0.71 -7.03
C ILE A 59 -2.37 1.59 -6.86
N ALA A 60 -2.82 1.84 -5.64
CA ALA A 60 -3.95 2.71 -5.34
C ALA A 60 -3.73 4.14 -5.86
N TYR A 61 -2.51 4.68 -5.69
CA TYR A 61 -2.13 5.98 -6.22
C TYR A 61 -2.19 6.03 -7.75
N LYS A 62 -1.60 5.03 -8.44
CA LYS A 62 -1.66 4.94 -9.91
C LYS A 62 -3.09 4.82 -10.41
N LEU A 63 -3.93 4.01 -9.76
CA LEU A 63 -5.35 3.87 -10.10
C LEU A 63 -6.14 5.16 -9.88
N LYS A 64 -5.87 5.89 -8.79
CA LYS A 64 -6.49 7.20 -8.51
C LYS A 64 -6.09 8.23 -9.56
N LYS A 65 -4.82 8.26 -9.96
CA LYS A 65 -4.32 9.14 -11.03
C LYS A 65 -5.00 8.84 -12.36
N LYS A 66 -5.08 7.55 -12.76
CA LYS A 66 -5.76 7.12 -13.99
C LYS A 66 -7.25 7.49 -13.98
N TRP A 67 -7.94 7.24 -12.86
CA TRP A 67 -9.36 7.58 -12.73
C TRP A 67 -9.61 9.10 -12.83
N LYS A 68 -8.75 9.92 -12.22
CA LYS A 68 -8.86 11.39 -12.32
C LYS A 68 -8.63 11.88 -13.75
N SER A 69 -7.64 11.30 -14.46
CA SER A 69 -7.35 11.65 -15.86
C SER A 69 -8.53 11.36 -16.79
N ASN A 70 -9.17 10.20 -16.63
CA ASN A 70 -10.30 9.82 -17.49
C ASN A 70 -11.51 10.73 -17.26
N ASN A 71 -11.88 11.02 -16.01
CA ASN A 71 -13.00 11.93 -15.76
C ASN A 71 -12.74 13.35 -16.24
N LEU A 72 -11.48 13.82 -16.24
CA LEU A 72 -11.15 15.15 -16.73
C LEU A 72 -11.34 15.24 -18.25
N GLY A 73 -10.99 14.18 -18.98
CA GLY A 73 -11.26 14.05 -20.42
C GLY A 73 -12.76 14.06 -20.71
N ASP A 74 -13.54 13.26 -19.96
CA ASP A 74 -14.99 13.20 -20.11
C ASP A 74 -15.67 14.56 -19.84
N MET A 75 -15.14 15.36 -18.91
CA MET A 75 -15.66 16.70 -18.62
C MET A 75 -15.30 17.75 -19.69
N ILE A 76 -14.13 17.62 -20.33
CA ILE A 76 -13.73 18.53 -21.42
C ILE A 76 -14.57 18.23 -22.67
N ASP A 77 -14.79 16.95 -22.98
CA ASP A 77 -15.64 16.53 -24.10
C ASP A 77 -17.12 16.91 -23.90
N SER A 78 -17.60 17.05 -22.66
CA SER A 78 -18.97 17.51 -22.39
C SER A 78 -19.16 19.02 -22.55
N ILE A 79 -18.10 19.83 -22.38
CA ILE A 79 -18.16 21.30 -22.56
C ILE A 79 -18.19 21.66 -24.06
N GLY A 80 -17.56 20.85 -24.91
CA GLY A 80 -17.58 21.05 -26.37
C GLY A 80 -18.88 20.61 -27.05
N LYS A 81 -19.83 20.03 -26.30
CA LYS A 81 -21.14 19.57 -26.78
C LYS A 81 -22.26 20.32 -26.06
N GLU A 82 -22.21 21.64 -26.12
CA GLU A 82 -23.40 22.46 -25.95
C GLU A 82 -23.98 22.70 -27.36
N GLU A 83 -24.91 21.83 -27.76
CA GLU A 83 -25.97 22.18 -28.73
C GLU A 83 -27.25 22.53 -27.96
#